data_AF-D6YTS1-F1
#
_entry.id   AF-D6YTS1-F1
#
_cell.length_a   1.000
_cell.length_b   1.000
_cell.length_c   1.000
_cell.angle_alpha   90.00
_cell.angle_beta   90.00
_cell.angle_gamma   90.00
#
_symmetry.space_group_name_H-M   'P 1'
#
loop_
_entity.id
_entity.type
_entity.pdbx_description
1 polymer ?
#
loop_
_entity_poly.entity_id
_entity_poly.type
_entity_poly.pdbx_seq_one_letter_code
_entity_poly.pdbx_strand_id
1 'polypeptide(L)'
;MMMDAILSNKYAAALLPMAAGCCFIFVCSLVKVPFYPVPMTMHTFAIFYLGLMQSPRNACGSALLYLAAGTLNPSWMIGKCGGYFLSFPIAAYLISWSVQKISPYLAILAGQGVIYSLGFLWLVPFVGIKIAFLKGVLFFLPSAVVKAALAVKLAEARS
;
A
#
# COMPACT_ATOMS: atom_id res chain seq x y z
N MET A 1 15.71 -3.29 30.77
CA MET A 1 14.87 -2.60 31.76
C MET A 1 13.99 -1.49 31.14
N MET A 2 14.54 -0.45 30.49
CA MET A 2 13.71 0.59 29.85
C MET A 2 13.04 0.13 28.54
N MET A 3 13.74 -0.67 27.72
CA MET A 3 13.20 -1.22 26.47
C MET A 3 12.07 -2.23 26.73
N ASP A 4 12.20 -3.04 27.77
CA ASP A 4 11.16 -3.96 28.23
C ASP A 4 9.93 -3.22 28.74
N ALA A 5 10.11 -2.07 29.41
CA ALA A 5 9.01 -1.21 29.84
C ALA A 5 8.26 -0.59 28.64
N ILE A 6 8.98 -0.18 27.58
CA ILE A 6 8.38 0.32 26.34
C ILE A 6 7.60 -0.81 25.65
N LEU A 7 8.16 -2.01 25.51
CA LEU A 7 7.48 -3.14 24.90
C LEU A 7 6.28 -3.65 25.72
N SER A 8 6.31 -3.46 27.04
CA SER A 8 5.17 -3.78 27.93
C SER A 8 4.00 -2.79 27.83
N ASN A 9 4.23 -1.61 27.22
CA ASN A 9 3.21 -0.59 27.06
C ASN A 9 2.31 -0.90 25.84
N LYS A 10 1.03 -1.16 26.09
CA LYS A 10 -0.02 -1.39 25.07
C LYS A 10 -0.05 -0.36 23.93
N TYR A 11 0.32 0.89 24.20
CA TYR A 11 0.38 1.94 23.20
C TYR A 11 1.62 1.83 22.30
N ALA A 12 2.78 1.50 22.87
CA ALA A 12 4.01 1.30 22.10
C ALA A 12 3.94 0.02 21.25
N ALA A 13 3.33 -1.05 21.78
CA ALA A 13 3.07 -2.29 21.03
C ALA A 13 2.19 -2.06 19.79
N ALA A 14 1.31 -1.05 19.81
CA ALA A 14 0.48 -0.66 18.67
C ALA A 14 1.18 0.34 17.73
N LEU A 15 1.89 1.33 18.27
CA LEU A 15 2.49 2.41 17.48
C LEU A 15 3.76 2.00 16.74
N LEU A 16 4.59 1.14 17.35
CA LEU A 16 5.86 0.70 16.76
C LEU A 16 5.69 0.03 15.39
N PRO A 17 4.80 -0.97 15.21
CA PRO A 17 4.60 -1.58 13.90
C PRO A 17 4.01 -0.60 12.87
N MET A 18 3.16 0.34 13.30
CA MET A 18 2.61 1.37 12.41
C MET A 18 3.71 2.32 11.91
N ALA A 19 4.59 2.77 12.80
CA ALA A 19 5.71 3.63 12.45
C ALA A 19 6.70 2.90 11.53
N ALA A 20 7.05 1.65 11.85
CA ALA A 20 7.91 0.83 11.00
C ALA A 20 7.30 0.61 9.60
N GLY A 21 5.99 0.35 9.52
CA GLY A 21 5.29 0.22 8.25
C GLY A 21 5.25 1.53 7.46
N CYS A 22 5.03 2.67 8.12
CA CYS A 22 5.12 3.99 7.49
C CYS A 22 6.51 4.24 6.87
N CYS A 23 7.59 3.99 7.62
CA CYS A 23 8.95 4.09 7.12
C CYS A 23 9.20 3.15 5.94
N PHE A 24 8.68 1.92 6.00
CA PHE A 24 8.80 0.95 4.91
C PHE A 24 8.09 1.40 3.64
N ILE A 25 6.88 1.96 3.74
CA ILE A 25 6.16 2.56 2.61
C ILE A 25 6.96 3.72 2.02
N PHE A 26 7.53 4.58 2.88
CA PHE A 26 8.37 5.69 2.44
C PHE A 26 9.60 5.20 1.66
N VAL A 27 10.35 4.21 2.16
CA VAL A 27 11.50 3.66 1.42
C VAL A 27 11.07 3.08 0.07
N CYS A 28 9.96 2.34 0.03
CA CYS A 28 9.41 1.82 -1.22
C CYS A 28 8.92 2.93 -2.17
N SER A 29 8.55 4.10 -1.67
CA SER A 29 8.16 5.24 -2.49
C SER A 29 9.29 5.79 -3.36
N LEU A 30 10.53 5.63 -2.88
CA LEU A 30 11.73 6.16 -3.54
C LEU A 30 12.09 5.34 -4.78
N VAL A 31 11.76 4.05 -4.77
CA VAL A 31 11.97 3.16 -5.92
C VAL A 31 10.85 3.37 -6.93
N LYS A 32 11.17 4.11 -8.00
CA LYS A 32 10.22 4.44 -9.06
C LYS A 32 10.84 4.41 -10.44
N VAL A 33 10.08 3.87 -11.39
CA VAL A 33 10.35 3.99 -12.82
C VAL A 33 9.54 5.19 -13.34
N PRO A 34 10.19 6.18 -13.98
CA PRO A 34 9.48 7.32 -14.54
C PRO A 34 8.57 6.84 -15.67
N PHE A 35 7.27 6.90 -15.42
CA PHE A 35 6.22 6.49 -16.37
C PHE A 35 5.12 7.55 -16.39
N TYR A 36 4.53 7.79 -17.57
CA TYR A 36 3.47 8.80 -17.76
C TYR A 36 2.13 8.12 -18.04
N PRO A 37 1.01 8.52 -17.40
CA PRO A 37 0.82 9.72 -16.57
C PRO A 37 1.10 9.51 -15.07
N VAL A 38 1.26 8.27 -14.63
CA VAL A 38 1.46 7.88 -13.24
C VAL A 38 2.78 7.14 -13.14
N PRO A 39 3.72 7.55 -12.28
CA PRO A 39 4.98 6.84 -12.11
C PRO A 39 4.72 5.45 -11.52
N MET A 40 5.45 4.44 -12.03
CA MET A 40 5.42 3.11 -11.44
C MET A 40 6.36 3.06 -10.24
N THR A 41 5.82 2.87 -9.05
CA THR A 41 6.58 2.88 -7.78
C THR A 41 6.47 1.54 -7.05
N MET A 42 7.27 1.32 -6.01
CA MET A 42 7.13 0.14 -5.13
C MET A 42 6.11 0.32 -3.99
N HIS A 43 5.31 1.39 -3.96
CA HIS A 43 4.28 1.58 -2.94
C HIS A 43 3.29 0.43 -2.84
N THR A 44 2.76 -0.05 -3.97
CA THR A 44 1.76 -1.14 -3.95
C THR A 44 2.34 -2.44 -3.40
N PHE A 45 3.63 -2.70 -3.63
CA PHE A 45 4.34 -3.80 -2.98
C PHE A 45 4.38 -3.63 -1.46
N ALA A 46 4.69 -2.43 -0.96
CA ALA A 46 4.70 -2.18 0.48
C ALA A 46 3.33 -2.43 1.11
N ILE A 47 2.25 -2.00 0.46
CA ILE A 47 0.88 -2.25 0.91
C ILE A 47 0.54 -3.74 0.93
N PHE A 48 0.96 -4.50 -0.09
CA PHE A 48 0.77 -5.96 -0.10
C PHE A 48 1.50 -6.62 1.05
N TYR A 49 2.79 -6.34 1.18
CA TYR A 49 3.64 -6.96 2.19
C TYR A 49 3.17 -6.61 3.61
N LEU A 50 2.86 -5.34 3.89
CA LEU A 50 2.33 -4.94 5.20
C LEU A 50 0.96 -5.56 5.47
N GLY A 51 0.10 -5.66 4.46
CA GLY A 51 -1.17 -6.36 4.56
C GLY A 51 -1.00 -7.83 4.93
N LEU A 52 0.00 -8.52 4.38
CA LEU A 52 0.28 -9.91 4.72
C LEU A 52 0.92 -10.08 6.11
N MET A 53 1.72 -9.10 6.56
CA MET A 53 2.60 -9.25 7.73
C MET A 53 2.08 -8.61 9.02
N GLN A 54 1.20 -7.62 8.92
CA GLN A 54 0.68 -6.88 10.07
C GLN A 54 -0.79 -7.23 10.33
N SER A 55 -1.27 -6.97 11.55
CA SER A 55 -2.70 -7.03 11.85
C SER A 55 -3.47 -5.96 11.06
N PRO A 56 -4.80 -6.11 10.84
CA PRO A 56 -5.54 -5.20 9.98
C PRO A 56 -5.48 -3.75 10.44
N ARG A 57 -5.51 -3.53 11.76
CA ARG A 57 -5.37 -2.20 12.37
C ARG A 57 -3.99 -1.60 12.10
N ASN A 58 -2.91 -2.38 12.28
CA ASN A 58 -1.55 -1.91 12.09
C ASN A 58 -1.22 -1.66 10.62
N ALA A 59 -1.66 -2.52 9.71
CA ALA A 59 -1.49 -2.34 8.26
C ALA A 59 -2.18 -1.06 7.78
N CYS A 60 -3.43 -0.84 8.19
CA CYS A 60 -4.18 0.38 7.92
C CYS A 60 -3.51 1.61 8.53
N GLY A 61 -3.12 1.54 9.80
CA GLY A 61 -2.45 2.64 10.50
C GLY A 61 -1.11 3.03 9.88
N SER A 62 -0.32 2.06 9.43
CA SER A 62 0.93 2.32 8.68
C SER A 62 0.68 3.18 7.45
N ALA A 63 -0.34 2.82 6.66
CA ALA A 63 -0.71 3.58 5.47
C ALA A 63 -1.30 4.96 5.81
N LEU A 64 -2.13 5.07 6.85
CA LEU A 64 -2.66 6.36 7.30
C LEU A 64 -1.56 7.30 7.80
N LEU A 65 -0.61 6.79 8.59
CA LEU A 65 0.55 7.57 9.03
C LEU A 65 1.38 8.05 7.85
N TYR A 66 1.56 7.20 6.84
CA TYR A 66 2.26 7.58 5.61
C TYR A 66 1.53 8.71 4.86
N LEU A 67 0.21 8.62 4.70
CA LEU A 67 -0.58 9.69 4.08
C LEU A 67 -0.54 10.98 4.89
N ALA A 68 -0.63 10.88 6.22
CA ALA A 68 -0.53 12.03 7.12
C ALA A 68 0.83 12.72 6.99
N ALA A 69 1.93 11.96 6.95
CA ALA A 69 3.27 12.50 6.71
C ALA A 69 3.38 13.20 5.35
N GLY A 70 2.70 12.66 4.32
CA GLY A 70 2.64 13.28 3.00
C GLY A 70 1.90 14.62 2.95
N THR A 71 1.05 14.94 3.92
CA THR A 71 0.36 16.26 3.96
C THR A 71 1.32 17.43 4.11
N LEU A 72 2.56 17.18 4.55
CA LEU A 72 3.64 18.18 4.59
C LEU A 72 4.03 18.70 3.19
N ASN A 73 3.70 17.99 2.11
CA ASN A 73 3.85 18.45 0.73
C ASN A 73 2.59 18.14 -0.09
N PRO A 74 1.48 18.90 0.07
CA PRO A 74 0.15 18.57 -0.46
C PRO A 74 0.09 18.28 -1.97
N SER A 75 1.03 18.85 -2.73
CA SER A 75 1.19 18.71 -4.18
C SER A 75 1.16 17.25 -4.65
N TRP A 76 1.71 16.33 -3.86
CA TRP A 76 1.77 14.91 -4.24
C TRP A 76 0.40 14.20 -4.15
N MET A 77 -0.48 14.63 -3.25
CA MET A 77 -1.78 13.99 -2.97
C MET A 77 -2.89 14.49 -3.89
N ILE A 78 -2.81 15.74 -4.34
CA ILE A 78 -3.86 16.38 -5.16
C ILE A 78 -3.66 16.06 -6.66
N GLY A 79 -2.53 15.46 -7.04
CA GLY A 79 -2.22 15.12 -8.43
C GLY A 79 -2.91 13.87 -8.97
N LYS A 80 -2.47 13.43 -10.16
CA LYS A 80 -3.00 12.27 -10.91
C LYS A 80 -2.96 10.93 -10.14
N CYS A 81 -2.20 10.87 -9.04
CA CYS A 81 -2.01 9.66 -8.24
C CYS A 81 -2.88 9.61 -6.97
N GLY A 82 -3.64 10.67 -6.66
CA GLY A 82 -4.34 10.82 -5.39
C GLY A 82 -5.24 9.63 -5.02
N GLY A 83 -6.03 9.13 -5.98
CA GLY A 83 -6.91 7.98 -5.75
C GLY A 83 -6.19 6.68 -5.41
N TYR A 84 -4.97 6.49 -5.91
CA TYR A 84 -4.14 5.34 -5.53
C TYR A 84 -3.70 5.48 -4.06
N PHE A 85 -3.26 6.67 -3.64
CA PHE A 85 -2.84 6.91 -2.27
C PHE A 85 -4.00 6.75 -1.27
N LEU A 86 -5.17 7.30 -1.59
CA LEU A 86 -6.38 7.17 -0.75
C LEU A 86 -6.83 5.71 -0.59
N SER A 87 -6.52 4.85 -1.57
CA SER A 87 -6.86 3.43 -1.51
C SER A 87 -5.97 2.61 -0.57
N PHE A 88 -4.75 3.08 -0.26
CA PHE A 88 -3.75 2.28 0.43
C PHE A 88 -4.18 1.82 1.83
N PRO A 89 -4.78 2.65 2.71
CA PRO A 89 -5.26 2.19 4.00
C PRO A 89 -6.33 1.11 3.89
N ILE A 90 -7.26 1.28 2.96
CA ILE A 90 -8.38 0.36 2.73
C ILE A 90 -7.83 -0.98 2.20
N ALA A 91 -6.93 -0.93 1.22
CA ALA A 91 -6.31 -2.11 0.65
C ALA A 91 -5.45 -2.86 1.68
N ALA A 92 -4.62 -2.15 2.46
CA ALA A 92 -3.79 -2.75 3.51
C ALA A 92 -4.65 -3.49 4.55
N TYR A 93 -5.73 -2.84 5.01
CA TYR A 93 -6.70 -3.44 5.92
C TYR A 93 -7.35 -4.69 5.33
N LEU A 94 -7.85 -4.58 4.09
CA LEU A 94 -8.57 -5.65 3.42
C LEU A 94 -7.68 -6.88 3.20
N ILE A 95 -6.43 -6.69 2.75
CA ILE A 95 -5.48 -7.79 2.57
C ILE A 95 -5.24 -8.52 3.89
N SER A 96 -4.95 -7.76 4.96
CA SER A 96 -4.66 -8.32 6.28
C SER A 96 -5.85 -9.05 6.91
N TRP A 97 -7.06 -8.56 6.67
CA TRP A 97 -8.27 -9.23 7.14
C TRP A 97 -8.59 -10.49 6.32
N SER A 98 -8.42 -10.40 5.00
CA SER A 98 -8.74 -11.50 4.08
C SER A 98 -7.73 -12.65 4.18
N VAL A 99 -6.43 -12.39 4.34
CA VAL A 99 -5.40 -13.45 4.37
C VAL A 99 -5.58 -14.45 5.52
N GLN A 100 -6.35 -14.10 6.55
CA GLN A 100 -6.73 -15.01 7.63
C GLN A 100 -7.77 -16.06 7.21
N LYS A 101 -8.41 -15.88 6.06
CA LYS A 101 -9.56 -16.66 5.58
C LYS A 101 -9.35 -17.27 4.19
N ILE A 102 -8.55 -16.62 3.36
CA ILE A 102 -8.28 -17.01 1.98
C ILE A 102 -6.78 -16.94 1.69
N SER A 103 -6.35 -17.49 0.55
CA SER A 103 -4.94 -17.50 0.18
C SER A 103 -4.34 -16.08 0.10
N PRO A 104 -3.03 -15.91 0.39
CA PRO A 104 -2.33 -14.62 0.26
C PRO A 104 -2.53 -13.95 -1.10
N TYR A 105 -2.52 -14.74 -2.18
CA TYR A 105 -2.73 -14.24 -3.54
C TYR A 105 -4.15 -13.67 -3.75
N LEU A 106 -5.18 -14.36 -3.25
CA LEU A 106 -6.57 -13.86 -3.35
C LEU A 106 -6.80 -12.64 -2.46
N ALA A 107 -6.19 -12.60 -1.28
CA ALA A 107 -6.22 -11.43 -0.41
C ALA A 107 -5.59 -10.21 -1.10
N ILE A 108 -4.39 -10.38 -1.69
CA ILE A 108 -3.72 -9.33 -2.47
C ILE A 108 -4.56 -8.91 -3.67
N LEU A 109 -5.16 -9.86 -4.39
CA LEU A 109 -6.02 -9.55 -5.54
C LEU A 109 -7.20 -8.65 -5.14
N ALA A 110 -7.85 -8.93 -4.01
CA ALA A 110 -8.92 -8.11 -3.48
C ALA A 110 -8.44 -6.68 -3.15
N GLY A 111 -7.30 -6.55 -2.46
CA GLY A 111 -6.69 -5.25 -2.17
C GLY A 111 -6.27 -4.49 -3.44
N GLN A 112 -5.69 -5.18 -4.41
CA GLN A 112 -5.30 -4.60 -5.71
C GLN A 112 -6.52 -4.12 -6.49
N GLY A 113 -7.65 -4.82 -6.40
CA GLY A 113 -8.93 -4.38 -6.96
C GLY A 113 -9.37 -3.02 -6.40
N VAL A 114 -9.26 -2.82 -5.08
CA VAL A 114 -9.54 -1.52 -4.43
C VAL A 114 -8.58 -0.44 -4.94
N ILE A 115 -7.28 -0.74 -5.01
CA ILE A 115 -6.26 0.21 -5.49
C ILE A 115 -6.54 0.66 -6.92
N TYR A 116 -6.83 -0.26 -7.82
CA TYR A 116 -7.12 0.08 -9.22
C TYR A 116 -8.46 0.75 -9.40
N SER A 117 -9.50 0.37 -8.64
CA SER A 117 -10.81 1.00 -8.76
C SER A 117 -10.76 2.47 -8.36
N LEU A 118 -10.21 2.78 -7.19
CA LEU A 118 -10.11 4.16 -6.70
C LEU A 118 -9.08 4.97 -7.49
N GLY A 119 -7.94 4.36 -7.83
CA GLY A 119 -6.93 5.00 -8.67
C GLY A 119 -7.44 5.36 -10.06
N PHE A 120 -8.16 4.43 -10.71
CA PHE A 120 -8.79 4.66 -12.02
C PHE A 120 -9.82 5.78 -11.94
N LEU A 121 -10.79 5.69 -11.03
CA LEU A 121 -11.86 6.68 -10.89
C LEU A 121 -11.31 8.10 -10.66
N TRP A 122 -10.26 8.22 -9.85
CA TRP A 122 -9.56 9.48 -9.63
C TRP A 122 -8.81 9.99 -10.86
N LEU A 123 -8.24 9.09 -11.67
CA LEU A 123 -7.42 9.45 -12.82
C LEU A 123 -8.27 9.89 -14.03
N VAL A 124 -9.52 9.43 -14.14
CA VAL A 124 -10.42 9.73 -15.28
C VAL A 124 -10.53 11.24 -15.58
N PRO A 125 -10.78 12.14 -14.62
CA PRO A 125 -10.90 13.58 -14.90
C PRO A 125 -9.61 14.23 -15.45
N PHE A 126 -8.43 13.63 -15.22
CA PHE A 126 -7.15 14.21 -15.62
C PHE A 126 -6.70 13.84 -17.03
N VAL A 127 -7.09 12.66 -17.52
CA VAL A 127 -6.56 12.10 -18.79
C VAL A 127 -7.64 11.44 -19.66
N GLY A 128 -8.89 11.41 -19.19
CA GLY A 128 -10.00 10.72 -19.85
C GLY A 128 -10.00 9.21 -19.61
N ILE A 129 -11.17 8.60 -19.82
CA ILE A 129 -11.45 7.19 -19.47
C ILE A 129 -10.52 6.19 -20.17
N LYS A 130 -10.26 6.38 -21.47
CA LYS A 130 -9.43 5.47 -22.28
C LYS A 130 -7.98 5.44 -21.78
N ILE A 131 -7.39 6.61 -21.54
CA ILE A 131 -5.99 6.71 -21.08
C ILE A 131 -5.88 6.25 -19.63
N ALA A 132 -6.85 6.60 -18.78
CA ALA A 132 -6.89 6.16 -17.38
C ALA A 132 -6.91 4.64 -17.26
N PHE A 133 -7.72 3.95 -18.07
CA PHE A 133 -7.77 2.49 -18.06
C PHE A 133 -6.48 1.87 -18.60
N LEU A 134 -6.04 2.30 -19.79
CA LEU A 134 -4.88 1.70 -20.45
C LEU A 134 -3.60 1.89 -19.63
N LYS A 135 -3.35 3.10 -19.13
CA LYS A 135 -2.09 3.45 -18.46
C LYS A 135 -2.14 3.38 -16.94
N GLY A 136 -3.33 3.47 -16.35
CA GLY A 136 -3.52 3.42 -14.89
C GLY A 136 -3.95 2.05 -14.35
N VAL A 137 -4.37 1.12 -15.22
CA VAL A 137 -4.78 -0.24 -14.85
C VAL A 137 -4.03 -1.28 -15.68
N LEU A 138 -4.29 -1.33 -16.99
CA LEU A 138 -3.80 -2.42 -17.84
C LEU A 138 -2.28 -2.54 -17.85
N PHE A 139 -1.58 -1.41 -18.06
CA PHE A 139 -0.12 -1.40 -18.08
C PHE A 139 0.52 -1.67 -16.69
N PHE A 140 -0.25 -1.52 -15.61
CA PHE A 140 0.23 -1.77 -14.25
C PHE A 140 0.11 -3.24 -13.84
N LEU A 141 -0.75 -4.02 -14.50
CA LEU A 141 -1.02 -5.42 -14.16
C LEU A 141 0.25 -6.30 -14.10
N PRO A 142 1.17 -6.29 -15.09
CA PRO A 142 2.37 -7.10 -15.01
C PRO A 142 3.20 -6.77 -13.77
N SER A 143 3.35 -5.48 -13.46
CA SER A 143 4.06 -5.03 -12.26
C SER A 143 3.37 -5.48 -10.97
N ALA A 144 2.04 -5.49 -10.93
CA ALA A 144 1.28 -5.93 -9.78
C ALA A 144 1.45 -7.43 -9.52
N VAL A 145 1.46 -8.26 -10.57
CA VAL A 145 1.71 -9.70 -10.45
C VAL A 145 3.09 -9.97 -9.87
N VAL A 146 4.14 -9.32 -10.39
CA VAL A 146 5.51 -9.49 -9.88
C VAL A 146 5.61 -9.05 -8.42
N LYS A 147 5.02 -7.90 -8.07
CA LYS A 147 5.01 -7.39 -6.70
C LYS A 147 4.23 -8.28 -5.75
N ALA A 148 3.11 -8.85 -6.20
CA ALA A 148 2.31 -9.79 -5.41
C ALA A 148 3.12 -11.05 -5.12
N ALA A 149 3.75 -11.64 -6.14
CA ALA A 149 4.60 -12.82 -5.97
C ALA A 149 5.77 -12.55 -5.01
N LEU A 150 6.44 -11.39 -5.15
CA LEU A 150 7.51 -10.97 -4.25
C LEU A 150 7.02 -10.80 -2.81
N ALA A 151 5.87 -10.14 -2.61
CA ALA A 151 5.29 -9.92 -1.29
C ALA A 151 4.93 -11.24 -0.60
N VAL A 152 4.33 -12.18 -1.32
CA VAL A 152 4.01 -13.51 -0.78
C VAL A 152 5.29 -14.26 -0.42
N LYS A 153 6.29 -14.31 -1.32
CA LYS A 153 7.54 -15.03 -1.06
C LYS A 153 8.29 -14.51 0.14
N LEU A 154 8.33 -13.19 0.33
CA LEU A 154 8.97 -12.58 1.50
C LEU A 154 8.17 -12.81 2.79
N ALA A 155 6.84 -12.86 2.71
CA ALA A 155 6.00 -13.16 3.87
C ALA A 155 6.15 -14.62 4.32
N GLU A 156 6.19 -15.55 3.36
CA GLU A 156 6.43 -16.98 3.60
C GLU A 156 7.79 -17.22 4.28
N ALA A 157 8.85 -16.51 3.86
CA ALA A 157 10.20 -16.70 4.40
C ALA A 157 10.35 -16.32 5.90
N ARG A 158 9.35 -15.64 6.48
CA ARG A 158 9.33 -15.21 7.89
C ARG A 158 8.35 -16.02 8.75
N SER A 159 7.58 -16.91 8.13
CA SER A 159 6.57 -17.77 8.78
C SER A 159 7.22 -19.09 9.23
#